data_AF-A0A2S0LFD7-F1
#
_entry.id   AF-A0A2S0LFD7-F1
#
_cell.length_a   1.000
_cell.length_b   1.000
_cell.length_c   1.000
_cell.angle_alpha   90.00
_cell.angle_beta   90.00
_cell.angle_gamma   90.00
#
_symmetry.space_group_name_H-M   'P 1'
#
loop_
_entity.id
_entity.type
_entity.pdbx_description
1 polymer ?
#
loop_
_entity_poly.entity_id
_entity_poly.type
_entity_poly.pdbx_seq_one_letter_code
_entity_poly.pdbx_strand_id
1 'polypeptide(L)'
;MNLNQCVSITNSIEELLSLDIDRTIANFYENEQNISKKQIDQLNIGDFISLTKRVLKQISKEINSPDGFILPYNYNVPDVGQSNLHQVINDLKSYIVNNQLSSAEKFLFWLIQYALQNGFYDKSKYKSYPLEEIDFSERNDKLSLLETNLNNLKKYYDELLENIKSTTEEINSYYSQKQTELRGIEANLTSSRNDAKEIADLLSDSNVNKAKIDSILEQVEKEKERIENLNKESKTTFTGLKDSYTELLEQLEEKNKLYKSQNDEFERRLSFVVSKEEYFRERNEYLDALIGREVGASLFETFKQRKTELNRPLNFWKWAVAIMGGLTFGVVLAIFTNFFGCLGEIPKTYSWEIIVVNFIKTIPFFFLLYYVIAQYNKERNYQEEYAFKSATALTIKAYADILKTEQNKDQLILRSVYNVYRNPISGNKNMSHKDVNGINDLFGDLVDKAADTFVRKK
;
A
#
# COMPACT_ATOMS: atom_id res chain seq x y z
N MET A 1 121.81 34.87 69.49
CA MET A 1 120.48 35.46 69.77
C MET A 1 120.39 35.93 71.23
N ASN A 2 119.47 36.83 71.56
CA ASN A 2 119.09 37.10 72.96
C ASN A 2 118.01 36.12 73.45
N LEU A 3 117.75 36.07 74.76
CA LEU A 3 116.79 35.11 75.35
C LEU A 3 115.39 35.24 74.74
N ASN A 4 114.89 36.45 74.53
CA ASN A 4 113.56 36.69 73.95
C ASN A 4 113.47 36.15 72.51
N GLN A 5 114.51 36.36 71.71
CA GLN A 5 114.59 35.83 70.35
C GLN A 5 114.58 34.30 70.34
N CYS A 6 115.34 33.65 71.24
CA CYS A 6 115.33 32.19 71.36
C CYS A 6 113.92 31.69 71.71
N VAL A 7 113.25 32.30 72.70
CA VAL A 7 111.89 31.94 73.11
C VAL A 7 110.89 32.12 71.96
N SER A 8 110.92 33.24 71.24
CA SER A 8 110.01 33.48 70.11
C SER A 8 110.19 32.47 68.98
N ILE A 9 111.42 32.04 68.70
CA ILE A 9 111.66 31.02 67.68
C ILE A 9 111.19 29.64 68.16
N THR A 10 111.50 29.26 69.40
CA THR A 10 111.06 27.99 69.97
C THR A 10 109.53 27.88 69.95
N ASN A 11 108.82 28.94 70.35
CA ASN A 11 107.36 28.98 70.29
C ASN A 11 106.82 28.81 68.85
N SER A 12 107.38 29.52 67.87
CA SER A 12 106.97 29.36 66.45
C SER A 12 107.19 27.95 65.92
N ILE A 13 108.27 27.28 66.35
CA ILE A 13 108.54 25.89 65.97
C ILE A 13 107.54 24.94 66.62
N GLU A 14 107.27 25.09 67.92
CA GLU A 14 106.30 24.27 68.64
C GLU A 14 104.89 24.45 68.08
N GLU A 15 104.50 25.67 67.72
CA GLU A 15 103.23 25.95 67.05
C GLU A 15 103.12 25.27 65.68
N LEU A 16 104.21 25.16 64.92
CA LEU A 16 104.20 24.49 63.62
C LEU A 16 104.27 22.97 63.76
N LEU A 17 105.02 22.44 64.72
CA LEU A 17 105.08 20.99 64.98
C LEU A 17 103.82 20.45 65.66
N SER A 18 103.08 21.29 66.37
CA SER A 18 101.76 20.94 66.91
C SER A 18 100.64 20.98 65.86
N LEU A 19 100.88 21.62 64.71
CA LEU A 19 100.07 21.40 63.52
C LEU A 19 100.28 19.94 63.07
N ASP A 20 99.19 19.20 62.87
CA ASP A 20 99.24 17.90 62.23
C ASP A 20 99.52 18.08 60.73
N ILE A 21 100.79 18.33 60.38
CA ILE A 21 101.24 18.65 59.02
C ILE A 21 100.80 17.56 58.04
N ASP A 22 100.86 16.28 58.46
CA ASP A 22 100.45 15.14 57.65
C ASP A 22 98.98 15.26 57.27
N ARG A 23 98.12 15.49 58.26
CA ARG A 23 96.68 15.63 58.06
C ARG A 23 96.29 16.90 57.31
N THR A 24 96.92 18.03 57.63
CA THR A 24 96.66 19.29 56.93
C THR A 24 96.91 19.14 55.43
N ILE A 25 98.03 18.52 55.05
CA ILE A 25 98.38 18.33 53.64
C ILE A 25 97.52 17.22 53.01
N ALA A 26 97.23 16.13 53.72
CA ALA A 26 96.38 15.06 53.21
C ALA A 26 94.94 15.55 52.89
N ASN A 27 94.42 16.53 53.62
CA ASN A 27 93.10 17.12 53.37
C ASN A 27 93.05 18.00 52.11
N PHE A 28 94.19 18.47 51.59
CA PHE A 28 94.19 19.17 50.31
C PHE A 28 94.01 18.23 49.10
N TYR A 29 94.16 16.92 49.32
CA TYR A 29 94.19 15.89 48.28
C TYR A 29 93.31 14.69 48.65
N GLU A 30 92.11 14.95 49.18
CA GLU A 30 91.19 13.93 49.73
C GLU A 30 90.83 12.82 48.74
N ASN A 31 90.84 13.10 47.44
CA ASN A 31 90.45 12.19 46.36
C ASN A 31 91.63 11.65 45.54
N GLU A 32 92.88 11.96 45.91
CA GLU A 32 94.05 11.55 45.15
C GLU A 32 94.79 10.38 45.80
N GLN A 33 95.28 9.46 44.96
CA GLN A 33 96.10 8.34 45.40
C GLN A 33 97.60 8.69 45.41
N ASN A 34 98.35 8.07 46.31
CA ASN A 34 99.82 8.16 46.38
C ASN A 34 100.35 9.59 46.57
N ILE A 35 99.71 10.38 47.44
CA ILE A 35 100.09 11.78 47.67
C ILE A 35 101.55 11.97 48.08
N SER A 36 102.17 10.99 48.76
CA SER A 36 103.58 11.06 49.16
C SER A 36 104.55 11.23 47.99
N LYS A 37 104.20 10.74 46.79
CA LYS A 37 105.04 10.83 45.58
C LYS A 37 104.73 12.04 44.71
N LYS A 38 103.68 12.80 45.03
CA LYS A 38 103.28 13.97 44.25
C LYS A 38 104.34 15.05 44.39
N GLN A 39 104.79 15.59 43.26
CA GLN A 39 105.77 16.67 43.21
C GLN A 39 105.14 18.00 43.62
N ILE A 40 105.87 18.78 44.41
CA ILE A 40 105.51 20.16 44.77
C ILE A 40 106.20 21.11 43.80
N ASP A 41 107.51 21.31 43.95
CA ASP A 41 108.39 22.01 43.01
C ASP A 41 109.65 21.19 42.76
N GLN A 42 110.53 21.06 43.77
CA GLN A 42 111.74 20.22 43.71
C GLN A 42 111.61 18.96 44.59
N LEU A 43 110.78 19.01 45.62
CA LEU A 43 110.50 17.90 46.53
C LEU A 43 109.14 17.27 46.24
N ASN A 44 109.03 15.96 46.50
CA ASN A 44 107.71 15.36 46.66
C ASN A 44 107.14 15.66 48.06
N ILE A 45 105.82 15.53 48.21
CA ILE A 45 105.12 15.84 49.47
C ILE A 45 105.70 15.04 50.65
N GLY A 46 106.01 13.75 50.46
CA GLY A 46 106.58 12.92 51.52
C GLY A 46 107.93 13.43 52.01
N ASP A 47 108.81 13.82 51.08
CA ASP A 47 110.13 14.37 51.37
C ASP A 47 110.01 15.77 51.99
N PHE A 48 109.11 16.61 51.49
CA PHE A 48 108.83 17.95 52.05
C PHE A 48 108.40 17.88 53.52
N ILE A 49 107.45 16.99 53.85
CA ILE A 49 106.96 16.81 55.22
C ILE A 49 108.08 16.32 56.14
N SER A 50 108.81 15.29 55.71
CA SER A 50 109.88 14.71 56.51
C SER A 50 111.00 15.73 56.75
N LEU A 51 111.44 16.44 55.71
CA LEU A 51 112.47 17.47 55.83
C LEU A 51 112.03 18.65 56.68
N THR A 52 110.76 19.06 56.58
CA THR A 52 110.17 20.11 57.43
C THR A 52 110.25 19.71 58.91
N LYS A 53 109.70 18.54 59.26
CA LYS A 53 109.73 18.04 60.65
C LYS A 53 111.17 17.88 61.15
N ARG A 54 112.07 17.35 60.31
CA ARG A 54 113.48 17.16 60.66
C ARG A 54 114.17 18.48 60.96
N VAL A 55 114.11 19.45 60.05
CA VAL A 55 114.87 20.70 60.20
C VAL A 55 114.34 21.53 61.37
N LEU A 56 113.02 21.54 61.59
CA LEU A 56 112.40 22.21 62.74
C LEU A 56 112.85 21.60 64.07
N LYS A 57 112.88 20.27 64.19
CA LYS A 57 113.40 19.57 65.39
C LYS A 57 114.88 19.88 65.63
N GLN A 58 115.70 19.90 64.57
CA GLN A 58 117.13 20.22 64.66
C GLN A 58 117.35 21.67 65.13
N ILE A 59 116.65 22.64 64.53
CA ILE A 59 116.74 24.05 64.90
C ILE A 59 116.27 24.26 66.34
N SER A 60 115.14 23.67 66.74
CA SER A 60 114.62 23.73 68.11
C SER A 60 115.65 23.22 69.13
N LYS A 61 116.30 22.07 68.84
CA LYS A 61 117.31 21.50 69.73
C LYS A 61 118.54 22.41 69.88
N GLU A 62 119.03 22.97 68.78
CA GLU A 62 120.23 23.81 68.80
C GLU A 62 119.97 25.16 69.47
N ILE A 63 118.80 25.76 69.27
CA ILE A 63 118.37 27.00 69.96
C ILE A 63 118.23 26.79 71.47
N ASN A 64 117.71 25.64 71.89
CA ASN A 64 117.56 25.29 73.31
C ASN A 64 118.88 24.83 73.96
N SER A 65 119.96 24.68 73.19
CA SER A 65 121.29 24.36 73.70
C SER A 65 122.05 25.64 74.11
N PRO A 66 123.17 25.52 74.85
CA PRO A 66 124.05 26.67 75.12
C PRO A 66 124.51 27.41 73.84
N ASP A 67 124.54 26.73 72.70
CA ASP A 67 124.92 27.30 71.40
C ASP A 67 123.83 28.22 70.82
N GLY A 68 122.61 28.22 71.35
CA GLY A 68 121.52 29.09 70.87
C GLY A 68 121.84 30.59 70.98
N PHE A 69 122.61 30.99 71.99
CA PHE A 69 123.01 32.39 72.16
C PHE A 69 124.02 32.86 71.11
N ILE A 70 124.77 31.95 70.49
CA ILE A 70 125.75 32.29 69.44
C ILE A 70 125.18 32.17 68.02
N LEU A 71 124.00 31.58 67.85
CA LEU A 71 123.32 31.51 66.56
C LEU A 71 122.80 32.88 66.09
N PRO A 72 122.82 33.16 64.77
CA PRO A 72 122.38 34.45 64.21
C PRO A 72 120.85 34.53 64.09
N TYR A 73 120.25 35.58 64.68
CA TYR A 73 118.80 35.83 64.51
C TYR A 73 118.45 36.27 63.08
N ASN A 74 119.28 37.17 62.53
CA ASN A 74 119.23 37.63 61.15
C ASN A 74 120.35 36.94 60.39
N TYR A 75 120.05 36.40 59.22
CA TYR A 75 121.01 35.71 58.38
C TYR A 75 120.82 36.08 56.92
N ASN A 76 121.90 35.92 56.16
CA ASN A 76 121.90 36.19 54.73
C ASN A 76 122.27 34.91 53.99
N VAL A 77 121.42 34.51 53.06
CA VAL A 77 121.68 33.38 52.16
C VAL A 77 122.01 33.96 50.79
N PRO A 78 123.22 33.75 50.24
CA PRO A 78 123.66 34.37 48.98
C PRO A 78 122.69 34.21 47.81
N ASP A 79 122.00 33.07 47.75
CA ASP A 79 121.08 32.73 46.64
C ASP A 79 119.62 33.12 46.89
N VAL A 80 119.26 33.60 48.10
CA VAL A 80 117.86 33.83 48.46
C VAL A 80 117.58 35.15 49.16
N GLY A 81 118.59 35.77 49.78
CA GLY A 81 118.51 37.09 50.39
C GLY A 81 118.61 37.08 51.91
N GLN A 82 118.22 38.21 52.53
CA GLN A 82 118.31 38.44 53.96
C GLN A 82 116.95 38.27 54.63
N SER A 83 116.88 37.53 55.74
CA SER A 83 115.69 37.44 56.59
C SER A 83 116.07 37.13 58.04
N ASN A 84 115.06 36.97 58.89
CA ASN A 84 115.21 36.50 60.26
C ASN A 84 114.52 35.15 60.46
N LEU A 85 115.07 34.34 61.37
CA LEU A 85 114.64 32.96 61.55
C LEU A 85 113.17 32.83 61.97
N HIS A 86 112.68 33.73 62.83
CA HIS A 86 111.30 33.73 63.29
C HIS A 86 110.31 33.95 62.13
N GLN A 87 110.59 34.94 61.27
CA GLN A 87 109.75 35.24 60.10
C GLN A 87 109.68 34.06 59.15
N VAL A 88 110.82 33.40 58.85
CA VAL A 88 110.86 32.26 57.93
C VAL A 88 110.04 31.07 58.44
N ILE A 89 110.02 30.81 59.75
CA ILE A 89 109.21 29.74 60.35
C ILE A 89 107.72 30.08 60.29
N ASN A 90 107.35 31.33 60.58
CA ASN A 90 105.96 31.77 60.51
C ASN A 90 105.44 31.78 59.06
N ASP A 91 106.27 32.19 58.10
CA ASP A 91 105.94 32.16 56.68
C ASP A 91 105.76 30.72 56.21
N LEU A 92 106.67 29.80 56.59
CA LEU A 92 106.53 28.37 56.31
C LEU A 92 105.19 27.81 56.82
N LYS A 93 104.83 28.11 58.07
CA LYS A 93 103.54 27.73 58.67
C LYS A 93 102.37 28.28 57.85
N SER A 94 102.39 29.58 57.54
CA SER A 94 101.33 30.25 56.78
C SER A 94 101.12 29.61 55.40
N TYR A 95 102.21 29.35 54.66
CA TYR A 95 102.11 28.75 53.34
C TYR A 95 101.66 27.28 53.37
N ILE A 96 102.01 26.51 54.42
CA ILE A 96 101.49 25.15 54.61
C ILE A 96 99.97 25.17 54.84
N VAL A 97 99.49 26.03 55.76
CA VAL A 97 98.07 26.09 56.11
C VAL A 97 97.21 26.59 54.93
N ASN A 98 97.74 27.47 54.10
CA ASN A 98 97.04 28.04 52.95
C ASN A 98 97.12 27.20 51.66
N ASN A 99 97.60 25.95 51.73
CA ASN A 99 97.80 25.07 50.56
C ASN A 99 98.71 25.68 49.47
N GLN A 100 99.75 26.41 49.88
CA GLN A 100 100.72 27.02 48.99
C GLN A 100 102.07 26.31 49.12
N LEU A 101 102.07 24.99 48.88
CA LEU A 101 103.22 24.12 49.16
C LEU A 101 104.48 24.50 48.37
N SER A 102 104.36 24.95 47.12
CA SER A 102 105.52 25.41 46.33
C SER A 102 106.18 26.66 46.91
N SER A 103 105.42 27.53 47.58
CA SER A 103 105.97 28.65 48.33
C SER A 103 106.57 28.17 49.66
N ALA A 104 105.86 27.27 50.37
CA ALA A 104 106.35 26.67 51.61
C ALA A 104 107.71 25.96 51.42
N GLU A 105 107.89 25.26 50.31
CA GLU A 105 109.14 24.58 49.94
C GLU A 105 110.34 25.54 49.89
N LYS A 106 110.13 26.77 49.41
CA LYS A 106 111.18 27.80 49.41
C LYS A 106 111.60 28.15 50.83
N PHE A 107 110.65 28.36 51.75
CA PHE A 107 110.96 28.66 53.15
C PHE A 107 111.57 27.47 53.90
N LEU A 108 111.21 26.24 53.52
CA LEU A 108 111.92 25.05 54.00
C LEU A 108 113.40 25.09 53.59
N PHE A 109 113.70 25.41 52.34
CA PHE A 109 115.09 25.54 51.89
C PHE A 109 115.85 26.65 52.64
N TRP A 110 115.21 27.76 52.99
CA TRP A 110 115.83 28.77 53.87
C TRP A 110 116.24 28.19 55.22
N LEU A 111 115.38 27.39 55.86
CA LEU A 111 115.70 26.74 57.13
C LEU A 111 116.81 25.70 57.00
N ILE A 112 116.84 24.95 55.90
CA ILE A 112 117.91 23.99 55.60
C ILE A 112 119.25 24.73 55.41
N GLN A 113 119.28 25.80 54.62
CA GLN A 113 120.47 26.62 54.43
C GLN A 113 120.94 27.27 55.73
N TYR A 114 120.01 27.72 56.57
CA TYR A 114 120.33 28.21 57.91
C TYR A 114 121.04 27.13 58.74
N ALA A 115 120.53 25.91 58.76
CA ALA A 115 121.14 24.79 59.48
C ALA A 115 122.52 24.38 58.90
N LEU A 116 122.70 24.48 57.58
CA LEU A 116 123.96 24.20 56.89
C LEU A 116 125.04 25.26 57.19
N GLN A 117 124.70 26.55 57.05
CA GLN A 117 125.62 27.66 57.32
C GLN A 117 126.16 27.65 58.76
N ASN A 118 125.32 27.24 59.71
CA ASN A 118 125.67 27.16 61.12
C ASN A 118 126.20 25.77 61.54
N GLY A 119 126.42 24.86 60.57
CA GLY A 119 127.15 23.61 60.78
C GLY A 119 126.42 22.57 61.63
N PHE A 120 125.09 22.60 61.71
CA PHE A 120 124.32 21.63 62.50
C PHE A 120 123.34 20.76 61.71
N TYR A 121 123.17 20.99 60.41
CA TYR A 121 122.32 20.16 59.55
C TYR A 121 122.78 18.68 59.51
N ASP A 122 124.08 18.47 59.36
CA ASP A 122 124.74 17.15 59.28
C ASP A 122 125.32 16.66 60.63
N LYS A 123 125.05 17.35 61.76
CA LYS A 123 125.55 16.92 63.08
C LYS A 123 125.07 15.51 63.45
N SER A 124 124.02 14.99 62.83
CA SER A 124 123.59 13.59 62.98
C SER A 124 124.60 12.55 62.45
N LYS A 125 125.52 12.94 61.56
CA LYS A 125 126.62 12.06 61.11
C LYS A 125 127.81 12.00 62.08
N TYR A 126 127.96 12.98 62.98
CA TYR A 126 129.19 13.16 63.79
C TYR A 126 128.97 13.28 65.31
N LYS A 127 127.75 13.57 65.79
CA LYS A 127 127.38 13.57 67.22
C LYS A 127 126.15 12.66 67.44
N SER A 128 126.36 11.53 68.10
CA SER A 128 125.39 10.70 68.86
C SER A 128 123.90 10.76 68.46
N TYR A 129 123.59 10.64 67.17
CA TYR A 129 122.27 10.33 66.67
C TYR A 129 122.41 9.11 65.76
N PRO A 130 121.78 7.97 66.08
CA PRO A 130 121.79 6.83 65.18
C PRO A 130 121.14 7.28 63.87
N LEU A 131 121.83 7.15 62.73
CA LEU A 131 121.26 7.43 61.41
C LEU A 131 119.94 6.66 61.19
N GLU A 132 119.83 5.49 61.82
CA GLU A 132 118.63 4.66 61.90
C GLU A 132 117.41 5.38 62.49
N GLU A 133 117.58 6.31 63.44
CA GLU A 133 116.49 7.06 64.07
C GLU A 133 115.89 8.11 63.10
N ILE A 134 116.72 8.72 62.26
CA ILE A 134 116.29 9.69 61.24
C ILE A 134 115.55 8.97 60.12
N ASP A 135 116.11 7.88 59.60
CA ASP A 135 115.48 7.07 58.55
C ASP A 135 114.17 6.47 59.05
N PHE A 136 114.10 6.06 60.32
CA PHE A 136 112.87 5.57 60.95
C PHE A 136 111.82 6.68 61.08
N SER A 137 112.18 7.89 61.52
CA SER A 137 111.25 9.02 61.61
C SER A 137 110.70 9.41 60.24
N GLU A 138 111.53 9.45 59.20
CA GLU A 138 111.11 9.73 57.83
C GLU A 138 110.11 8.68 57.32
N ARG A 139 110.41 7.39 57.52
CA ARG A 139 109.48 6.31 57.16
C ARG A 139 108.16 6.42 57.92
N ASN A 140 108.21 6.76 59.20
CA ASN A 140 107.02 6.92 60.04
C ASN A 140 106.16 8.11 59.57
N ASP A 141 106.76 9.24 59.22
CA ASP A 141 106.05 10.41 58.68
C ASP A 141 105.38 10.09 57.34
N LYS A 142 106.10 9.38 56.44
CA LYS A 142 105.52 8.90 55.17
C LYS A 142 104.39 7.89 55.39
N LEU A 143 104.47 7.06 56.42
CA LEU A 143 103.43 6.09 56.79
C LEU A 143 102.18 6.80 57.37
N SER A 144 102.36 7.77 58.25
CA SER A 144 101.30 8.61 58.83
C SER A 144 100.50 9.34 57.74
N LEU A 145 101.22 9.93 56.77
CA LEU A 145 100.63 10.58 55.61
C LEU A 145 99.81 9.58 54.77
N LEU A 146 100.34 8.39 54.54
CA LEU A 146 99.66 7.33 53.79
C LEU A 146 98.39 6.85 54.50
N GLU A 147 98.47 6.62 55.81
CA GLU A 147 97.31 6.24 56.62
C GLU A 147 96.19 7.29 56.55
N THR A 148 96.54 8.57 56.65
CA THR A 148 95.58 9.66 56.55
C THR A 148 94.95 9.75 55.16
N ASN A 149 95.75 9.62 54.10
CA ASN A 149 95.24 9.58 52.73
C ASN A 149 94.29 8.40 52.50
N LEU A 150 94.63 7.21 53.01
CA LEU A 150 93.76 6.03 52.90
C LEU A 150 92.43 6.22 53.63
N ASN A 151 92.43 6.87 54.79
CA ASN A 151 91.20 7.19 55.51
C ASN A 151 90.33 8.20 54.74
N ASN A 152 90.93 9.23 54.14
CA ASN A 152 90.22 10.19 53.30
C ASN A 152 89.62 9.53 52.05
N LEU A 153 90.40 8.68 51.36
CA LEU A 153 89.92 7.91 50.21
C LEU A 153 88.79 6.97 50.58
N LYS A 154 88.88 6.28 51.73
CA LYS A 154 87.82 5.41 52.22
C LYS A 154 86.51 6.20 52.40
N LYS A 155 86.57 7.34 53.07
CA LYS A 155 85.41 8.21 53.28
C LYS A 155 84.81 8.66 51.95
N TYR A 156 85.64 9.09 51.02
CA TYR A 156 85.20 9.48 49.68
C TYR A 156 84.48 8.34 48.94
N TYR A 157 85.02 7.12 48.98
CA TYR A 157 84.39 5.96 48.35
C TYR A 157 83.10 5.53 49.06
N ASP A 158 83.01 5.65 50.38
CA ASP A 158 81.78 5.36 51.13
C ASP A 158 80.66 6.34 50.74
N GLU A 159 80.95 7.65 50.63
CA GLU A 159 80.01 8.67 50.17
C GLU A 159 79.57 8.42 48.72
N LEU A 160 80.51 8.05 47.84
CA LEU A 160 80.20 7.72 46.44
C LEU A 160 79.30 6.49 46.33
N LEU A 161 79.53 5.47 47.17
CA LEU A 161 78.70 4.27 47.21
C LEU A 161 77.28 4.57 47.71
N GLU A 162 77.14 5.43 48.71
CA GLU A 162 75.84 5.87 49.22
C GLU A 162 75.06 6.65 48.17
N ASN A 163 75.72 7.57 47.45
CA ASN A 163 75.13 8.30 46.33
C ASN A 163 74.67 7.35 45.21
N ILE A 164 75.49 6.36 44.84
CA ILE A 164 75.12 5.37 43.82
C ILE A 164 73.89 4.56 44.26
N LYS A 165 73.82 4.15 45.53
CA LYS A 165 72.64 3.44 46.07
C LYS A 165 71.39 4.30 45.99
N SER A 166 71.46 5.53 46.48
CA SER A 166 70.34 6.47 46.45
C SER A 166 69.86 6.74 45.01
N THR A 167 70.76 7.01 44.07
CA THR A 167 70.41 7.20 42.66
C THR A 167 69.79 5.95 42.04
N THR A 168 70.26 4.76 42.43
CA THR A 168 69.68 3.49 41.96
C THR A 168 68.24 3.32 42.45
N GLU A 169 67.96 3.65 43.70
CA GLU A 169 66.61 3.62 44.28
C GLU A 169 65.67 4.61 43.57
N GLU A 170 66.13 5.83 43.30
CA GLU A 170 65.37 6.84 42.55
C GLU A 170 65.03 6.37 41.14
N ILE A 171 66.00 5.79 40.42
CA ILE A 171 65.79 5.26 39.07
C ILE A 171 64.75 4.12 39.08
N ASN A 172 64.82 3.21 40.05
CA ASN A 172 63.88 2.11 40.17
C ASN A 172 62.45 2.59 40.48
N SER A 173 62.32 3.60 41.35
CA SER A 173 61.05 4.24 41.65
C SER A 173 60.45 4.91 40.40
N TYR A 174 61.27 5.69 39.68
CA TYR A 174 60.87 6.33 38.43
C TYR A 174 60.42 5.33 37.37
N TYR A 175 61.18 4.23 37.19
CA TYR A 175 60.84 3.16 36.24
C TYR A 175 59.48 2.52 36.58
N SER A 176 59.25 2.21 37.86
CA SER A 176 57.99 1.61 38.34
C SER A 176 56.80 2.55 38.14
N GLN A 177 56.98 3.84 38.38
CA GLN A 177 55.97 4.86 38.10
C GLN A 177 55.65 4.92 36.60
N LYS A 178 56.68 4.97 35.74
CA LYS A 178 56.48 5.03 34.28
C LYS A 178 55.82 3.79 33.71
N GLN A 179 56.11 2.61 34.26
CA GLN A 179 55.41 1.39 33.87
C GLN A 179 53.92 1.44 34.23
N THR A 180 53.58 2.02 35.38
CA THR A 180 52.18 2.19 35.81
C THR A 180 51.43 3.20 34.95
N GLU A 181 52.06 4.35 34.66
CA GLU A 181 51.51 5.35 33.74
C GLU A 181 51.27 4.76 32.34
N LEU A 182 52.21 3.99 31.80
CA LEU A 182 52.08 3.36 30.50
C LEU A 182 50.91 2.37 30.43
N ARG A 183 50.74 1.53 31.46
CA ARG A 183 49.57 0.63 31.57
C ARG A 183 48.25 1.41 31.61
N GLY A 184 48.22 2.55 32.31
CA GLY A 184 47.06 3.43 32.33
C GLY A 184 46.73 4.00 30.94
N ILE A 185 47.75 4.42 30.19
CA ILE A 185 47.59 4.90 28.80
C ILE A 185 47.08 3.79 27.89
N GLU A 186 47.60 2.57 28.00
CA GLU A 186 47.14 1.42 27.21
C GLU A 186 45.68 1.05 27.50
N ALA A 187 45.28 1.08 28.77
CA ALA A 187 43.90 0.87 29.18
C ALA A 187 42.96 1.93 28.59
N ASN A 188 43.34 3.21 28.71
CA ASN A 188 42.56 4.33 28.15
C ASN A 188 42.45 4.23 26.62
N LEU A 189 43.55 3.89 25.92
CA LEU A 189 43.53 3.70 24.47
C LEU A 189 42.56 2.58 24.05
N THR A 190 42.55 1.49 24.81
CA THR A 190 41.64 0.37 24.56
C THR A 190 40.18 0.79 24.76
N SER A 191 39.89 1.53 25.84
CA SER A 191 38.56 2.08 26.09
C SER A 191 38.13 3.01 24.96
N SER A 192 38.96 3.98 24.57
CA SER A 192 38.63 4.92 23.49
C SER A 192 38.39 4.23 22.14
N ARG A 193 39.08 3.11 21.85
CA ARG A 193 38.82 2.31 20.65
C ARG A 193 37.46 1.62 20.69
N ASN A 194 37.06 1.12 21.87
CA ASN A 194 35.73 0.53 22.05
C ASN A 194 34.64 1.60 21.92
N ASP A 195 34.81 2.76 22.56
CA ASP A 195 33.88 3.88 22.48
C ASP A 195 33.72 4.35 21.03
N ALA A 196 34.83 4.48 20.28
CA ALA A 196 34.80 4.85 18.87
C ALA A 196 34.03 3.84 18.00
N LYS A 197 34.13 2.54 18.33
CA LYS A 197 33.37 1.49 17.66
C LYS A 197 31.88 1.60 17.97
N GLU A 198 31.51 1.77 19.24
CA GLU A 198 30.11 1.96 19.64
C GLU A 198 29.49 3.19 18.98
N ILE A 199 30.23 4.31 18.89
CA ILE A 199 29.78 5.51 18.18
C ILE A 199 29.54 5.22 16.69
N ALA A 200 30.43 4.47 16.04
CA ALA A 200 30.28 4.10 14.64
C ALA A 200 29.05 3.20 14.41
N ASP A 201 28.82 2.24 15.31
CA ASP A 201 27.66 1.34 15.26
C ASP A 201 26.35 2.15 15.46
N LEU A 202 26.30 3.04 16.45
CA LEU A 202 25.15 3.93 16.68
C LEU A 202 24.88 4.87 15.50
N LEU A 203 25.92 5.39 14.85
CA LEU A 203 25.77 6.23 13.66
C LEU A 203 25.19 5.43 12.49
N SER A 204 25.63 4.18 12.30
CA SER A 204 25.09 3.27 11.30
C SER A 204 23.60 3.01 11.56
N ASP A 205 23.23 2.65 12.79
CA ASP A 205 21.83 2.42 13.17
C ASP A 205 20.97 3.66 13.01
N SER A 206 21.51 4.84 13.34
CA SER A 206 20.82 6.12 13.14
C SER A 206 20.53 6.38 11.66
N ASN A 207 21.48 6.11 10.77
CA ASN A 207 21.28 6.26 9.32
C ASN A 207 20.23 5.26 8.77
N VAL A 208 20.25 4.01 9.24
CA VAL A 208 19.22 3.02 8.89
C VAL A 208 17.84 3.47 9.34
N ASN A 209 17.73 3.97 10.58
CA ASN A 209 16.47 4.47 11.11
C ASN A 209 15.99 5.73 10.38
N LYS A 210 16.89 6.64 10.01
CA LYS A 210 16.56 7.80 9.18
C LYS A 210 15.98 7.36 7.83
N ALA A 211 16.61 6.42 7.14
CA ALA A 211 16.09 5.90 5.87
C ALA A 211 14.69 5.26 6.02
N LYS A 212 14.44 4.54 7.13
CA LYS A 212 13.10 4.02 7.45
C LYS A 212 12.08 5.14 7.67
N ILE A 213 12.45 6.19 8.42
CA ILE A 213 11.60 7.35 8.67
C ILE A 213 11.25 8.05 7.36
N ASP A 214 12.24 8.30 6.50
CA ASP A 214 12.04 8.95 5.20
C ASP A 214 11.09 8.12 4.32
N SER A 215 11.24 6.79 4.30
CA SER A 215 10.34 5.89 3.58
C SER A 215 8.91 5.89 4.14
N ILE A 216 8.74 5.93 5.46
CA ILE A 216 7.42 6.03 6.09
C ILE A 216 6.77 7.37 5.75
N LEU A 217 7.55 8.46 5.77
CA LEU A 217 7.07 9.79 5.43
C LEU A 217 6.57 9.84 3.98
N GLU A 218 7.31 9.26 3.04
CA GLU A 218 6.88 9.15 1.63
C GLU A 218 5.58 8.35 1.48
N GLN A 219 5.42 7.25 2.23
CA GLN A 219 4.19 6.46 2.24
C GLN A 219 3.00 7.25 2.80
N VAL A 220 3.21 7.99 3.89
CA VAL A 220 2.17 8.85 4.51
C VAL A 220 1.73 9.94 3.55
N GLU A 221 2.66 10.57 2.81
CA GLU A 221 2.33 11.58 1.80
C GLU A 221 1.49 11.00 0.66
N LYS A 222 1.87 9.82 0.13
CA LYS A 222 1.10 9.11 -0.91
C LYS A 222 -0.31 8.73 -0.44
N GLU A 223 -0.45 8.22 0.78
CA GLU A 223 -1.76 7.87 1.34
C GLU A 223 -2.62 9.11 1.58
N LYS A 224 -2.03 10.22 2.02
CA LYS A 224 -2.74 11.50 2.13
C LYS A 224 -3.29 11.94 0.77
N GLU A 225 -2.48 11.93 -0.28
CA GLU A 225 -2.94 12.28 -1.64
C GLU A 225 -4.07 11.36 -2.11
N ARG A 226 -3.95 10.05 -1.86
CA ARG A 226 -5.00 9.07 -2.18
C ARG A 226 -6.31 9.38 -1.45
N ILE A 227 -6.24 9.70 -0.16
CA ILE A 227 -7.42 10.07 0.65
C ILE A 227 -8.05 11.37 0.13
N GLU A 228 -7.26 12.39 -0.21
CA GLU A 228 -7.75 13.64 -0.77
C GLU A 228 -8.49 13.42 -2.10
N ASN A 229 -7.93 12.59 -2.99
CA ASN A 229 -8.57 12.22 -4.25
C ASN A 229 -9.88 11.43 -4.04
N LEU A 230 -9.89 10.42 -3.18
CA LEU A 230 -11.10 9.68 -2.83
C LEU A 230 -12.19 10.58 -2.24
N ASN A 231 -11.81 11.53 -1.40
CA ASN A 231 -12.76 12.48 -0.81
C ASN A 231 -13.36 13.40 -1.89
N LYS A 232 -12.55 13.83 -2.87
CA LYS A 232 -13.03 14.61 -4.02
C LYS A 232 -14.00 13.81 -4.89
N GLU A 233 -13.66 12.57 -5.23
CA GLU A 233 -14.53 11.67 -6.00
C GLU A 233 -15.85 11.36 -5.28
N SER A 234 -15.78 11.09 -3.98
CA SER A 234 -16.95 10.86 -3.12
C SER A 234 -17.87 12.07 -3.11
N LYS A 235 -17.31 13.29 -2.98
CA LYS A 235 -18.08 14.53 -3.04
C LYS A 235 -18.77 14.72 -4.40
N THR A 236 -18.07 14.49 -5.50
CA THR A 236 -18.65 14.57 -6.85
C THR A 236 -19.77 13.55 -7.04
N THR A 237 -19.56 12.31 -6.62
CA THR A 237 -20.56 11.23 -6.72
C THR A 237 -21.79 11.55 -5.88
N PHE A 238 -21.59 12.04 -4.65
CA PHE A 238 -22.69 12.46 -3.77
C PHE A 238 -23.51 13.61 -4.36
N THR A 239 -22.85 14.61 -4.96
CA THR A 239 -23.54 15.70 -5.66
C THR A 239 -24.34 15.16 -6.86
N GLY A 240 -23.75 14.32 -7.71
CA GLY A 240 -24.46 13.74 -8.85
C GLY A 240 -25.65 12.86 -8.45
N LEU A 241 -25.53 12.10 -7.36
CA LEU A 241 -26.62 11.31 -6.80
C LEU A 241 -27.75 12.22 -6.28
N LYS A 242 -27.40 13.29 -5.55
CA LYS A 242 -28.37 14.29 -5.08
C LYS A 242 -29.14 14.91 -6.24
N ASP A 243 -28.44 15.32 -7.30
CA ASP A 243 -29.07 15.93 -8.48
C ASP A 243 -30.00 14.93 -9.18
N SER A 244 -29.57 13.66 -9.34
CA SER A 244 -30.40 12.59 -9.91
C SER A 244 -31.66 12.32 -9.08
N TYR A 245 -31.55 12.36 -7.74
CA TYR A 245 -32.72 12.23 -6.86
C TYR A 245 -33.68 13.41 -7.00
N THR A 246 -33.16 14.64 -7.14
CA THR A 246 -34.00 15.82 -7.38
C THR A 246 -34.74 15.70 -8.71
N GLU A 247 -34.06 15.28 -9.78
CA GLU A 247 -34.69 15.06 -11.08
C GLU A 247 -35.78 13.96 -11.01
N LEU A 248 -35.52 12.85 -10.32
CA LEU A 248 -36.51 11.79 -10.15
C LEU A 248 -37.74 12.26 -9.38
N LEU A 249 -37.56 13.10 -8.35
CA LEU A 249 -38.68 13.68 -7.60
C LEU A 249 -39.54 14.58 -8.49
N GLU A 250 -38.92 15.42 -9.32
CA GLU A 250 -39.64 16.27 -10.28
C GLU A 250 -40.43 15.43 -11.30
N GLN A 251 -39.81 14.39 -11.86
CA GLN A 251 -40.48 13.46 -12.78
C GLN A 251 -41.66 12.74 -12.12
N LEU A 252 -41.52 12.31 -10.86
CA LEU A 252 -42.59 11.65 -10.12
C LEU A 252 -43.74 12.62 -9.86
N GLU A 253 -43.45 13.87 -9.51
CA GLU A 253 -44.47 14.90 -9.33
C GLU A 253 -45.23 15.19 -10.64
N GLU A 254 -44.53 15.26 -11.77
CA GLU A 254 -45.15 15.42 -13.09
C GLU A 254 -46.05 14.22 -13.45
N LYS A 255 -45.56 12.99 -13.24
CA LYS A 255 -46.36 11.77 -13.47
C LYS A 255 -47.59 11.73 -12.57
N ASN A 256 -47.47 12.16 -11.31
CA ASN A 256 -48.60 12.21 -10.39
C ASN A 256 -49.66 13.23 -10.88
N LYS A 257 -49.24 14.41 -11.37
CA LYS A 257 -50.15 15.39 -11.99
C LYS A 257 -50.85 14.80 -13.23
N LEU A 258 -50.10 14.10 -14.08
CA LEU A 258 -50.64 13.43 -15.26
C LEU A 258 -51.69 12.37 -14.90
N TYR A 259 -51.37 11.47 -13.97
CA TYR A 259 -52.29 10.42 -13.53
C TYR A 259 -53.56 10.99 -12.90
N LYS A 260 -53.43 12.06 -12.10
CA LYS A 260 -54.61 12.76 -11.57
C LYS A 260 -55.49 13.31 -12.68
N SER A 261 -54.92 13.96 -13.69
CA SER A 261 -55.67 14.48 -14.83
C SER A 261 -56.34 13.36 -15.65
N GLN A 262 -55.66 12.24 -15.87
CA GLN A 262 -56.23 11.09 -16.58
C GLN A 262 -57.36 10.45 -15.79
N ASN A 263 -57.22 10.34 -14.47
CA ASN A 263 -58.28 9.84 -13.60
C ASN A 263 -59.52 10.76 -13.64
N ASP A 264 -59.33 12.08 -13.58
CA ASP A 264 -60.41 13.05 -13.71
C ASP A 264 -61.13 12.93 -15.08
N GLU A 265 -60.38 12.70 -16.16
CA GLU A 265 -60.96 12.46 -17.48
C GLU A 265 -61.71 11.13 -17.57
N PHE A 266 -61.14 10.06 -17.00
CA PHE A 266 -61.78 8.75 -16.93
C PHE A 266 -63.11 8.83 -16.19
N GLU A 267 -63.15 9.48 -15.03
CA GLU A 267 -64.38 9.71 -14.26
C GLU A 267 -65.44 10.48 -15.06
N ARG A 268 -65.04 11.51 -15.82
CA ARG A 268 -65.97 12.22 -16.73
C ARG A 268 -66.54 11.31 -17.81
N ARG A 269 -65.70 10.49 -18.45
CA ARG A 269 -66.12 9.54 -19.50
C ARG A 269 -67.03 8.45 -18.92
N LEU A 270 -66.70 7.92 -17.75
CA LEU A 270 -67.51 6.93 -17.05
C LEU A 270 -68.88 7.51 -16.71
N SER A 271 -68.93 8.70 -16.12
CA SER A 271 -70.17 9.41 -15.81
C SER A 271 -71.03 9.64 -17.07
N PHE A 272 -70.41 10.02 -18.19
CA PHE A 272 -71.11 10.13 -19.48
C PHE A 272 -71.70 8.80 -19.94
N VAL A 273 -70.94 7.70 -19.89
CA VAL A 273 -71.44 6.37 -20.28
C VAL A 273 -72.59 5.92 -19.39
N VAL A 274 -72.46 6.07 -18.08
CA VAL A 274 -73.54 5.76 -17.11
C VAL A 274 -74.80 6.56 -17.43
N SER A 275 -74.69 7.84 -17.78
CA SER A 275 -75.85 8.66 -18.19
C SER A 275 -76.56 8.18 -19.46
N LYS A 276 -75.91 7.35 -20.28
CA LYS A 276 -76.46 6.79 -21.53
C LYS A 276 -77.00 5.37 -21.38
N GLU A 277 -76.71 4.69 -20.28
CA GLU A 277 -77.18 3.32 -20.03
C GLU A 277 -78.70 3.22 -20.11
N GLU A 278 -79.41 4.16 -19.48
CA GLU A 278 -80.89 4.20 -19.48
C GLU A 278 -81.47 4.46 -20.88
N TYR A 279 -80.83 5.35 -21.66
CA TYR A 279 -81.20 5.61 -23.05
C TYR A 279 -81.05 4.37 -23.95
N PHE A 280 -79.96 3.60 -23.79
CA PHE A 280 -79.76 2.38 -24.58
C PHE A 280 -80.70 1.25 -24.15
N ARG A 281 -81.00 1.12 -22.86
CA ARG A 281 -81.97 0.15 -22.34
C ARG A 281 -83.36 0.37 -22.95
N GLU A 282 -83.83 1.62 -22.96
CA GLU A 282 -85.12 1.99 -23.57
C GLU A 282 -85.16 1.69 -25.08
N ARG A 283 -84.06 1.96 -25.79
CA ARG A 283 -83.99 1.75 -27.26
C ARG A 283 -83.97 0.26 -27.64
N ASN A 284 -83.31 -0.58 -26.85
CA ASN A 284 -83.28 -2.02 -27.10
C ASN A 284 -84.66 -2.66 -26.85
N GLU A 285 -85.38 -2.26 -25.80
CA GLU A 285 -86.76 -2.71 -25.59
C GLU A 285 -87.69 -2.30 -26.74
N TYR A 286 -87.50 -1.10 -27.30
CA TYR A 286 -88.24 -0.63 -28.47
C TYR A 286 -87.93 -1.43 -29.75
N LEU A 287 -86.66 -1.81 -29.96
CA LEU A 287 -86.23 -2.61 -31.12
C LEU A 287 -86.76 -4.05 -31.05
N ASP A 288 -86.71 -4.68 -29.87
CA ASP A 288 -87.28 -6.02 -29.65
C ASP A 288 -88.79 -6.05 -29.91
N ALA A 289 -89.51 -4.98 -29.53
CA ALA A 289 -90.94 -4.84 -29.79
C ALA A 289 -91.29 -4.70 -31.28
N LEU A 290 -90.43 -4.06 -32.08
CA LEU A 290 -90.63 -3.89 -33.54
C LEU A 290 -90.25 -5.14 -34.34
N ILE A 291 -89.10 -5.74 -34.03
CA ILE A 291 -88.57 -6.89 -34.80
C ILE A 291 -89.37 -8.17 -34.50
N GLY A 292 -89.80 -8.38 -33.26
CA GLY A 292 -90.60 -9.55 -32.87
C GLY A 292 -92.01 -9.58 -33.47
N ARG A 293 -92.58 -8.43 -33.85
CA ARG A 293 -94.00 -8.31 -34.22
C ARG A 293 -94.29 -8.33 -35.74
N GLU A 294 -93.40 -7.80 -36.60
CA GLU A 294 -93.80 -7.50 -37.99
C GLU A 294 -93.29 -8.45 -39.09
N VAL A 295 -92.15 -9.13 -38.91
CA VAL A 295 -91.51 -9.84 -40.05
C VAL A 295 -91.93 -11.31 -40.18
N GLY A 296 -92.21 -12.02 -39.07
CA GLY A 296 -92.53 -13.46 -39.12
C GLY A 296 -94.01 -13.80 -39.35
N ALA A 297 -94.94 -12.95 -38.91
CA ALA A 297 -96.39 -13.23 -38.97
C ALA A 297 -97.05 -12.75 -40.27
N SER A 298 -96.65 -11.58 -40.80
CA SER A 298 -97.27 -10.99 -42.00
C SER A 298 -96.99 -11.79 -43.27
N LEU A 299 -95.75 -12.29 -43.46
CA LEU A 299 -95.35 -13.09 -44.62
C LEU A 299 -96.09 -14.45 -44.69
N PHE A 300 -96.28 -15.11 -43.55
CA PHE A 300 -97.04 -16.37 -43.49
C PHE A 300 -98.52 -16.16 -43.85
N GLU A 301 -99.16 -15.13 -43.28
CA GLU A 301 -100.56 -14.83 -43.59
C GLU A 301 -100.76 -14.47 -45.06
N THR A 302 -99.86 -13.68 -45.67
CA THR A 302 -100.01 -13.26 -47.07
C THR A 302 -99.97 -14.45 -48.05
N PHE A 303 -99.07 -15.42 -47.83
CA PHE A 303 -99.00 -16.63 -48.67
C PHE A 303 -100.15 -17.60 -48.41
N LYS A 304 -100.59 -17.72 -47.16
CA LYS A 304 -101.76 -18.51 -46.79
C LYS A 304 -103.02 -17.94 -47.43
N GLN A 305 -103.22 -16.62 -47.37
CA GLN A 305 -104.34 -15.92 -47.98
C GLN A 305 -104.39 -16.15 -49.50
N ARG A 306 -103.27 -15.96 -50.22
CA ARG A 306 -103.20 -16.22 -51.66
C ARG A 306 -103.49 -17.67 -52.04
N LYS A 307 -103.04 -18.65 -51.26
CA LYS A 307 -103.40 -20.06 -51.44
C LYS A 307 -104.93 -20.28 -51.35
N THR A 308 -105.59 -19.65 -50.39
CA THR A 308 -107.05 -19.71 -50.25
C THR A 308 -107.80 -18.99 -51.37
N GLU A 309 -107.30 -17.85 -51.86
CA GLU A 309 -107.93 -17.13 -52.97
C GLU A 309 -107.93 -17.95 -54.27
N LEU A 310 -106.88 -18.76 -54.50
CA LEU A 310 -106.78 -19.67 -55.65
C LEU A 310 -107.77 -20.85 -55.62
N ASN A 311 -108.41 -21.15 -54.49
CA ASN A 311 -109.47 -22.19 -54.47
C ASN A 311 -110.67 -21.82 -55.34
N ARG A 312 -111.01 -20.54 -55.44
CA ARG A 312 -112.17 -20.07 -56.21
C ARG A 312 -112.02 -20.30 -57.72
N PRO A 313 -110.94 -19.84 -58.39
CA PRO A 313 -110.72 -20.15 -59.80
C PRO A 313 -110.50 -21.66 -60.03
N LEU A 314 -109.81 -22.35 -59.13
CA LEU A 314 -109.59 -23.79 -59.27
C LEU A 314 -110.89 -24.61 -59.23
N ASN A 315 -111.81 -24.27 -58.32
CA ASN A 315 -113.14 -24.88 -58.29
C ASN A 315 -113.98 -24.51 -59.52
N PHE A 316 -113.87 -23.27 -60.02
CA PHE A 316 -114.53 -22.87 -61.26
C PHE A 316 -114.06 -23.73 -62.43
N TRP A 317 -112.75 -23.88 -62.62
CA TRP A 317 -112.21 -24.69 -63.71
C TRP A 317 -112.51 -26.18 -63.53
N LYS A 318 -112.52 -26.70 -62.30
CA LYS A 318 -112.95 -28.09 -62.02
C LYS A 318 -114.37 -28.37 -62.53
N TRP A 319 -115.30 -27.46 -62.23
CA TRP A 319 -116.67 -27.58 -62.70
C TRP A 319 -116.79 -27.34 -64.20
N ALA A 320 -116.03 -26.41 -64.76
CA ALA A 320 -115.99 -26.17 -66.20
C ALA A 320 -115.51 -27.42 -66.96
N VAL A 321 -114.48 -28.15 -66.47
CA VAL A 321 -114.03 -29.41 -67.09
C VAL A 321 -115.16 -30.43 -67.12
N ALA A 322 -115.87 -30.61 -66.01
CA ALA A 322 -116.97 -31.57 -65.92
C ALA A 322 -118.14 -31.22 -66.86
N ILE A 323 -118.55 -29.94 -66.88
CA ILE A 323 -119.65 -29.47 -67.74
C ILE A 323 -119.26 -29.59 -69.22
N MET A 324 -118.07 -29.13 -69.61
CA MET A 324 -117.62 -29.21 -71.00
C MET A 324 -117.41 -30.65 -71.46
N GLY A 325 -116.97 -31.54 -70.56
CA GLY A 325 -116.88 -32.98 -70.86
C GLY A 325 -118.25 -33.57 -71.19
N GLY A 326 -119.25 -33.29 -70.36
CA GLY A 326 -120.63 -33.72 -70.60
C GLY A 326 -121.23 -33.13 -71.89
N LEU A 327 -121.01 -31.83 -72.12
CA LEU A 327 -121.50 -31.14 -73.32
C LEU A 327 -120.87 -31.68 -74.59
N THR A 328 -119.55 -31.89 -74.60
CA THR A 328 -118.83 -32.46 -75.76
C THR A 328 -119.38 -33.86 -76.08
N PHE A 329 -119.61 -34.68 -75.06
CA PHE A 329 -120.20 -36.01 -75.23
C PHE A 329 -121.63 -35.95 -75.79
N GLY A 330 -122.47 -35.06 -75.26
CA GLY A 330 -123.84 -34.86 -75.74
C GLY A 330 -123.91 -34.39 -77.20
N VAL A 331 -123.03 -33.47 -77.61
CA VAL A 331 -122.96 -32.97 -79.00
C VAL A 331 -122.52 -34.07 -79.96
N VAL A 332 -121.51 -34.87 -79.58
CA VAL A 332 -121.06 -36.00 -80.40
C VAL A 332 -122.22 -36.97 -80.63
N LEU A 333 -123.00 -37.31 -79.60
CA LEU A 333 -124.19 -38.16 -79.76
C LEU A 333 -125.24 -37.50 -80.67
N ALA A 334 -125.59 -36.24 -80.42
CA ALA A 334 -126.63 -35.55 -81.18
C ALA A 334 -126.32 -35.51 -82.69
N ILE A 335 -125.06 -35.26 -83.05
CA ILE A 335 -124.62 -35.17 -84.44
C ILE A 335 -124.58 -36.54 -85.13
N PHE A 336 -124.16 -37.59 -84.43
CA PHE A 336 -123.92 -38.90 -85.05
C PHE A 336 -125.15 -39.82 -85.12
N THR A 337 -126.10 -39.72 -84.18
CA THR A 337 -127.30 -40.61 -84.15
C THR A 337 -128.62 -39.89 -84.41
N ASN A 338 -128.62 -38.58 -84.68
CA ASN A 338 -129.81 -37.74 -84.91
C ASN A 338 -130.92 -37.93 -83.85
N PHE A 339 -130.49 -38.20 -82.60
CA PHE A 339 -131.33 -38.68 -81.51
C PHE A 339 -132.37 -37.65 -81.02
N PHE A 340 -132.14 -36.35 -81.23
CA PHE A 340 -133.05 -35.28 -80.78
C PHE A 340 -134.04 -34.81 -81.87
N GLY A 341 -134.07 -35.43 -83.06
CA GLY A 341 -135.05 -35.14 -84.13
C GLY A 341 -135.04 -33.72 -84.71
N CYS A 342 -134.10 -32.86 -84.31
CA CYS A 342 -134.03 -31.45 -84.70
C CYS A 342 -133.25 -31.19 -86.00
N LEU A 343 -132.67 -32.21 -86.64
CA LEU A 343 -131.79 -32.06 -87.80
C LEU A 343 -132.19 -33.02 -88.94
N GLY A 344 -133.37 -32.79 -89.54
CA GLY A 344 -133.76 -33.32 -90.86
C GLY A 344 -133.90 -34.85 -90.98
N GLU A 345 -134.42 -35.31 -92.13
CA GLU A 345 -134.69 -36.72 -92.39
C GLU A 345 -133.44 -37.61 -92.21
N ILE A 346 -133.64 -38.74 -91.52
CA ILE A 346 -132.60 -39.75 -91.25
C ILE A 346 -132.13 -40.34 -92.60
N PRO A 347 -130.89 -40.07 -93.05
CA PRO A 347 -130.42 -40.55 -94.34
C PRO A 347 -130.25 -42.07 -94.28
N LYS A 348 -131.00 -42.80 -95.12
CA LYS A 348 -130.96 -44.27 -95.21
C LYS A 348 -129.72 -44.83 -95.93
N THR A 349 -128.79 -43.97 -96.31
CA THR A 349 -127.48 -44.34 -96.89
C THR A 349 -126.41 -43.41 -96.33
N TYR A 350 -125.50 -43.96 -95.52
CA TYR A 350 -124.33 -43.24 -95.04
C TYR A 350 -123.30 -43.10 -96.16
N SER A 351 -123.17 -41.89 -96.69
CA SER A 351 -122.08 -41.55 -97.60
C SER A 351 -120.90 -41.02 -96.77
N TRP A 352 -119.65 -41.35 -97.15
CA TRP A 352 -118.45 -41.03 -96.34
C TRP A 352 -118.32 -39.52 -96.05
N GLU A 353 -118.88 -38.70 -96.93
CA GLU A 353 -118.97 -37.25 -96.83
C GLU A 353 -119.68 -36.82 -95.53
N ILE A 354 -120.74 -37.54 -95.12
CA ILE A 354 -121.54 -37.20 -93.92
C ILE A 354 -120.72 -37.43 -92.64
N ILE A 355 -119.90 -38.49 -92.59
CA ILE A 355 -119.07 -38.81 -91.42
C ILE A 355 -117.98 -37.75 -91.24
N VAL A 356 -117.31 -37.34 -92.31
CA VAL A 356 -116.24 -36.33 -92.26
C VAL A 356 -116.80 -34.97 -91.84
N VAL A 357 -117.93 -34.56 -92.40
CA VAL A 357 -118.60 -33.31 -92.02
C VAL A 357 -118.99 -33.33 -90.54
N ASN A 358 -119.52 -34.44 -90.04
CA ASN A 358 -119.87 -34.61 -88.64
C ASN A 358 -118.65 -34.59 -87.70
N PHE A 359 -117.51 -35.14 -88.12
CA PHE A 359 -116.27 -35.08 -87.34
C PHE A 359 -115.70 -33.65 -87.29
N ILE A 360 -115.72 -32.92 -88.40
CA ILE A 360 -115.28 -31.50 -88.42
C ILE A 360 -116.15 -30.65 -87.49
N LYS A 361 -117.47 -30.93 -87.44
CA LYS A 361 -118.39 -30.24 -86.53
C LYS A 361 -118.10 -30.50 -85.04
N THR A 362 -117.46 -31.61 -84.66
CA THR A 362 -117.16 -31.93 -83.25
C THR A 362 -115.81 -31.39 -82.78
N ILE A 363 -114.87 -31.07 -83.68
CA ILE A 363 -113.53 -30.54 -83.35
C ILE A 363 -113.56 -29.33 -82.40
N PRO A 364 -114.40 -28.29 -82.60
CA PRO A 364 -114.41 -27.12 -81.71
C PRO A 364 -114.69 -27.47 -80.25
N PHE A 365 -115.52 -28.49 -79.99
CA PHE A 365 -115.86 -28.91 -78.63
C PHE A 365 -114.71 -29.64 -77.94
N PHE A 366 -113.98 -30.49 -78.67
CA PHE A 366 -112.76 -31.11 -78.16
C PHE A 366 -111.66 -30.09 -77.86
N PHE A 367 -111.51 -29.05 -78.70
CA PHE A 367 -110.56 -27.98 -78.43
C PHE A 367 -110.92 -27.20 -77.15
N LEU A 368 -112.20 -26.85 -76.97
CA LEU A 368 -112.66 -26.19 -75.76
C LEU A 368 -112.47 -27.08 -74.52
N LEU A 369 -112.75 -28.38 -74.62
CA LEU A 369 -112.50 -29.32 -73.53
C LEU A 369 -111.01 -29.36 -73.13
N TYR A 370 -110.12 -29.45 -74.11
CA TYR A 370 -108.67 -29.42 -73.87
C TYR A 370 -108.24 -28.11 -73.19
N TYR A 371 -108.73 -26.96 -73.67
CA TYR A 371 -108.41 -25.66 -73.10
C TYR A 371 -108.80 -25.56 -71.62
N VAL A 372 -110.01 -26.03 -71.27
CA VAL A 372 -110.52 -26.00 -69.90
C VAL A 372 -109.72 -26.92 -68.98
N ILE A 373 -109.27 -28.09 -69.46
CA ILE A 373 -108.37 -28.99 -68.72
C ILE A 373 -107.00 -28.33 -68.48
N ALA A 374 -106.43 -27.67 -69.48
CA ALA A 374 -105.13 -27.00 -69.36
C ALA A 374 -105.17 -25.86 -68.32
N GLN A 375 -106.25 -25.08 -68.28
CA GLN A 375 -106.41 -24.01 -67.28
C GLN A 375 -106.56 -24.58 -65.86
N TYR A 376 -107.29 -25.69 -65.69
CA TYR A 376 -107.40 -26.35 -64.39
C TYR A 376 -106.03 -26.78 -63.84
N ASN A 377 -105.19 -27.42 -64.67
CA ASN A 377 -103.85 -27.85 -64.25
C ASN A 377 -102.93 -26.68 -63.90
N LYS A 378 -103.03 -25.57 -64.65
CA LYS A 378 -102.24 -24.36 -64.37
C LYS A 378 -102.56 -23.79 -62.98
N GLU A 379 -103.85 -23.65 -62.66
CA GLU A 379 -104.28 -23.14 -61.35
C GLU A 379 -103.89 -24.08 -60.20
N ARG A 380 -103.91 -25.40 -60.43
CA ARG A 380 -103.51 -26.40 -59.43
C ARG A 380 -102.03 -26.29 -59.06
N ASN A 381 -101.15 -26.11 -60.04
CA ASN A 381 -99.72 -25.96 -59.78
C ASN A 381 -99.42 -24.72 -58.93
N TYR A 382 -100.10 -23.59 -59.19
CA TYR A 382 -99.93 -22.39 -58.36
C TYR A 382 -100.35 -22.63 -56.91
N GLN A 383 -101.45 -23.35 -56.69
CA GLN A 383 -101.90 -23.67 -55.34
C GLN A 383 -100.85 -24.47 -54.54
N GLU A 384 -100.21 -25.44 -55.17
CA GLU A 384 -99.20 -26.29 -54.52
C GLU A 384 -97.91 -25.51 -54.22
N GLU A 385 -97.49 -24.62 -55.11
CA GLU A 385 -96.30 -23.79 -54.92
C GLU A 385 -96.48 -22.77 -53.77
N TYR A 386 -97.65 -22.10 -53.69
CA TYR A 386 -97.94 -21.20 -52.56
C TYR A 386 -98.09 -21.96 -51.23
N ALA A 387 -98.56 -23.21 -51.25
CA ALA A 387 -98.59 -24.06 -50.07
C ALA A 387 -97.19 -24.40 -49.56
N PHE A 388 -96.26 -24.70 -50.47
CA PHE A 388 -94.86 -24.92 -50.12
C PHE A 388 -94.23 -23.65 -49.53
N LYS A 389 -94.41 -22.49 -50.17
CA LYS A 389 -93.88 -21.21 -49.68
C LYS A 389 -94.39 -20.83 -48.29
N SER A 390 -95.68 -21.04 -48.02
CA SER A 390 -96.29 -20.84 -46.70
C SER A 390 -95.69 -21.76 -45.63
N ALA A 391 -95.46 -23.03 -45.94
CA ALA A 391 -94.86 -23.97 -44.98
C ALA A 391 -93.39 -23.61 -44.66
N THR A 392 -92.59 -23.24 -45.67
CA THR A 392 -91.21 -22.79 -45.45
C THR A 392 -91.13 -21.55 -44.58
N ALA A 393 -92.01 -20.56 -44.78
CA ALA A 393 -92.06 -19.35 -43.96
C ALA A 393 -92.27 -19.65 -42.46
N LEU A 394 -93.12 -20.64 -42.14
CA LEU A 394 -93.37 -21.07 -40.77
C LEU A 394 -92.12 -21.72 -40.14
N THR A 395 -91.40 -22.55 -40.90
CA THR A 395 -90.18 -23.22 -40.41
C THR A 395 -89.02 -22.25 -40.17
N ILE A 396 -88.87 -21.21 -40.99
CA ILE A 396 -87.81 -20.19 -40.83
C ILE A 396 -87.96 -19.46 -39.49
N LYS A 397 -89.20 -19.13 -39.09
CA LYS A 397 -89.49 -18.53 -37.78
C LYS A 397 -89.07 -19.46 -36.63
N ALA A 398 -89.43 -20.74 -36.71
CA ALA A 398 -89.08 -21.71 -35.68
C ALA A 398 -87.56 -21.92 -35.54
N TYR A 399 -86.81 -21.91 -36.65
CA TYR A 399 -85.34 -22.01 -36.61
C TYR A 399 -84.66 -20.74 -36.11
N ALA A 400 -85.20 -19.55 -36.43
CA ALA A 400 -84.66 -18.28 -35.94
C ALA A 400 -84.82 -18.12 -34.41
N ASP A 401 -85.88 -18.70 -33.82
CA ASP A 401 -86.14 -18.63 -32.37
C ASP A 401 -85.22 -19.54 -31.54
N ILE A 402 -84.58 -20.54 -32.14
CA ILE A 402 -83.65 -21.46 -31.45
C ILE A 402 -82.21 -20.88 -31.39
N LEU A 403 -81.86 -19.93 -32.24
CA LEU A 403 -80.52 -19.36 -32.32
C LEU A 403 -80.31 -18.24 -31.28
N LYS A 404 -79.38 -18.46 -30.34
CA LYS A 404 -79.03 -17.50 -29.27
C LYS A 404 -78.07 -16.38 -29.70
N THR A 405 -77.51 -16.43 -30.91
CA THR A 405 -76.51 -15.46 -31.40
C THR A 405 -77.10 -14.62 -32.54
N GLU A 406 -77.22 -13.30 -32.34
CA GLU A 406 -77.86 -12.36 -33.28
C GLU A 406 -77.31 -12.43 -34.71
N GLN A 407 -75.98 -12.48 -34.88
CA GLN A 407 -75.37 -12.53 -36.23
C GLN A 407 -75.79 -13.74 -37.08
N ASN A 408 -75.98 -14.90 -36.46
CA ASN A 408 -76.36 -16.12 -37.16
C ASN A 408 -77.87 -16.15 -37.46
N LYS A 409 -78.68 -15.50 -36.60
CA LYS A 409 -80.12 -15.34 -36.78
C LYS A 409 -80.41 -14.46 -38.00
N ASP A 410 -79.70 -13.33 -38.12
CA ASP A 410 -79.88 -12.39 -39.22
C ASP A 410 -79.47 -12.97 -40.57
N GLN A 411 -78.36 -13.72 -40.65
CA GLN A 411 -77.96 -14.37 -41.90
C GLN A 411 -78.97 -15.42 -42.38
N LEU A 412 -79.53 -16.21 -41.45
CA LEU A 412 -80.50 -17.26 -41.78
C LEU A 412 -81.83 -16.65 -42.24
N ILE A 413 -82.31 -15.59 -41.58
CA ILE A 413 -83.50 -14.86 -42.00
C ILE A 413 -83.29 -14.25 -43.39
N LEU A 414 -82.15 -13.60 -43.64
CA LEU A 414 -81.90 -12.88 -44.90
C LEU A 414 -81.84 -13.81 -46.12
N ARG A 415 -81.15 -14.95 -46.04
CA ARG A 415 -81.10 -15.94 -47.13
C ARG A 415 -82.43 -16.65 -47.35
N SER A 416 -83.17 -16.90 -46.28
CA SER A 416 -84.46 -17.58 -46.38
C SER A 416 -85.53 -16.69 -47.01
N VAL A 417 -85.54 -15.40 -46.70
CA VAL A 417 -86.40 -14.39 -47.37
C VAL A 417 -86.04 -14.29 -48.86
N TYR A 418 -84.76 -14.32 -49.22
CA TYR A 418 -84.31 -14.22 -50.61
C TYR A 418 -84.86 -15.36 -51.51
N ASN A 419 -84.95 -16.58 -50.98
CA ASN A 419 -85.47 -17.73 -51.73
C ASN A 419 -87.01 -17.73 -51.85
N VAL A 420 -87.72 -17.18 -50.87
CA VAL A 420 -89.19 -17.05 -50.90
C VAL A 420 -89.64 -16.06 -52.00
N TYR A 421 -88.81 -15.04 -52.28
CA TYR A 421 -89.09 -13.97 -53.25
C TYR A 421 -88.74 -14.28 -54.72
N ARG A 422 -88.22 -15.48 -55.07
CA ARG A 422 -87.92 -15.83 -56.48
C ARG A 422 -89.22 -16.10 -57.28
N ASN A 423 -89.32 -15.46 -58.45
CA ASN A 423 -90.52 -15.23 -59.26
C ASN A 423 -91.19 -16.53 -59.80
N PRO A 424 -92.55 -16.67 -59.80
CA PRO A 424 -93.27 -17.93 -60.08
C PRO A 424 -93.39 -18.33 -61.57
N ILE A 425 -92.69 -17.67 -62.48
CA ILE A 425 -92.80 -17.94 -63.92
C ILE A 425 -91.40 -17.90 -64.55
N SER A 426 -90.62 -18.94 -64.33
CA SER A 426 -89.48 -19.29 -65.19
C SER A 426 -89.18 -20.79 -65.09
N GLY A 427 -90.19 -21.61 -65.40
CA GLY A 427 -89.95 -22.99 -65.77
C GLY A 427 -89.42 -23.04 -67.21
N ASN A 428 -88.12 -23.19 -67.40
CA ASN A 428 -87.57 -24.16 -68.37
C ASN A 428 -86.03 -24.20 -68.37
N LYS A 429 -85.50 -25.42 -68.20
CA LYS A 429 -84.21 -25.95 -68.69
C LYS A 429 -82.97 -25.06 -68.48
N ASN A 430 -82.32 -25.25 -67.33
CA ASN A 430 -80.87 -25.41 -67.15
C ASN A 430 -80.52 -25.17 -65.68
N MET A 431 -80.77 -26.16 -64.82
CA MET A 431 -80.10 -26.21 -63.51
C MET A 431 -78.83 -27.05 -63.71
N SER A 432 -77.69 -26.36 -63.71
CA SER A 432 -76.38 -27.00 -63.71
C SER A 432 -76.23 -27.83 -62.44
N HIS A 433 -75.65 -29.03 -62.59
CA HIS A 433 -75.28 -29.99 -61.54
C HIS A 433 -74.35 -29.43 -60.43
N LYS A 434 -74.09 -28.11 -60.44
CA LYS A 434 -73.21 -27.39 -59.51
C LYS A 434 -73.93 -26.86 -58.26
N ASP A 435 -75.24 -26.60 -58.32
CA ASP A 435 -75.99 -26.03 -57.18
C ASP A 435 -76.48 -27.09 -56.17
N VAL A 436 -76.61 -28.35 -56.59
CA VAL A 436 -77.00 -29.47 -55.71
C VAL A 436 -75.81 -29.92 -54.83
N ASN A 437 -74.57 -29.79 -55.32
CA ASN A 437 -73.38 -30.15 -54.55
C ASN A 437 -73.02 -29.12 -53.48
N GLY A 438 -73.27 -27.82 -53.71
CA GLY A 438 -73.03 -26.78 -52.72
C GLY A 438 -73.94 -26.87 -51.49
N ILE A 439 -75.13 -27.46 -51.62
CA ILE A 439 -76.07 -27.67 -50.52
C ILE A 439 -75.63 -28.86 -49.66
N ASN A 440 -75.21 -29.97 -50.26
CA ASN A 440 -74.72 -31.14 -49.52
C ASN A 440 -73.38 -30.86 -48.80
N ASP A 441 -72.47 -30.10 -49.41
CA ASP A 441 -71.23 -29.67 -48.76
C ASP A 441 -71.49 -28.76 -47.54
N LEU A 442 -72.46 -27.83 -47.63
CA LEU A 442 -72.77 -26.92 -46.53
C LEU A 442 -73.56 -27.56 -45.39
N PHE A 443 -74.44 -28.53 -45.69
CA PHE A 443 -75.10 -29.33 -44.66
C PHE A 443 -74.11 -30.27 -43.95
N GLY A 444 -73.12 -30.81 -44.68
CA GLY A 444 -72.00 -31.55 -44.09
C GLY A 444 -71.17 -30.68 -43.15
N ASP A 445 -70.76 -29.49 -43.62
CA ASP A 445 -69.90 -28.56 -42.86
C ASP A 445 -70.60 -27.99 -41.60
N LEU A 446 -71.93 -27.88 -41.62
CA LEU A 446 -72.75 -27.47 -40.45
C LEU A 446 -72.99 -28.62 -39.46
N VAL A 447 -73.17 -29.85 -39.94
CA VAL A 447 -73.27 -31.05 -39.08
C VAL A 447 -71.93 -31.32 -38.41
N ASP A 448 -70.82 -31.19 -39.14
CA ASP A 448 -69.47 -31.36 -38.61
C ASP A 448 -69.12 -30.30 -37.56
N LYS A 449 -69.47 -29.02 -37.79
CA LYS A 449 -69.30 -27.97 -36.76
C LYS A 449 -70.17 -28.15 -35.52
N ALA A 450 -71.39 -28.67 -35.68
CA ALA A 450 -72.28 -28.99 -34.56
C ALA A 450 -71.78 -30.21 -33.76
N ALA A 451 -71.18 -31.20 -34.44
CA ALA A 451 -70.54 -32.35 -33.80
C ALA A 451 -69.26 -31.94 -33.04
N ASP A 452 -68.42 -31.07 -33.63
CA ASP A 452 -67.19 -30.56 -33.01
C ASP A 452 -67.45 -29.71 -31.75
N THR A 453 -68.57 -28.98 -31.70
CA THR A 453 -68.96 -28.24 -30.49
C THR A 453 -69.52 -29.12 -29.38
N PHE A 454 -70.06 -30.29 -29.71
CA PHE A 454 -70.49 -31.29 -28.73
C PHE A 454 -69.32 -32.12 -28.16
N VAL A 455 -68.27 -32.36 -28.94
CA VAL A 455 -67.08 -33.13 -28.49
C VAL A 455 -66.13 -32.31 -27.61
N ARG A 456 -66.05 -30.99 -27.79
CA ARG A 456 -65.20 -30.09 -26.95
C ARG A 456 -65.76 -29.78 -25.55
N LYS A 457 -66.86 -30.42 -25.13
CA LYS A 457 -67.53 -30.16 -23.84
C LYS A 457 -67.73 -31.42 -22.99
N LYS A 458 -66.75 -32.33 -22.99
CA LYS A 458 -66.64 -33.40 -22.00
C LYS A 458 -65.34 -33.30 -21.22
#